data_AF-X1M8Q0-F1
#
_entry.id   AF-X1M8Q0-F1
#
_cell.length_a   1.000
_cell.length_b   1.000
_cell.length_c   1.000
_cell.angle_alpha   90.00
_cell.angle_beta   90.00
_cell.angle_gamma   90.00
#
_symmetry.space_group_name_H-M   'P 1'
#
loop_
_entity.id
_entity.type
_entity.pdbx_description
1 polymer ?
#
loop_
_entity_poly.entity_id
_entity_poly.type
_entity_poly.pdbx_seq_one_letter_code
_entity_poly.pdbx_strand_id
1 'polypeptide(L)' 'MRYNANMEDLIKKLEIYRLENRISQKQLANRLSVTFSTVNRWFNGKTKPNKIQRYHIKKMLGELN' A
#
# COMPACT_ATOMS: atom_id res chain seq x y z
N MET A 1 21.93 -8.42 3.64
CA MET A 1 20.62 -8.43 2.93
C MET A 1 19.48 -8.35 3.95
N ARG A 2 19.05 -7.16 4.38
CA ARG A 2 17.94 -6.98 5.36
C ARG A 2 16.94 -5.85 5.01
N TYR A 3 16.96 -5.35 3.77
CA TYR A 3 16.07 -4.26 3.34
C TYR A 3 14.71 -4.72 2.77
N ASN A 4 14.50 -6.01 2.54
CA ASN A 4 13.28 -6.52 1.89
C ASN A 4 12.10 -6.79 2.87
N ALA A 5 12.36 -7.11 4.14
CA ALA A 5 11.31 -7.45 5.09
C ALA A 5 10.33 -6.29 5.39
N ASN A 6 10.84 -5.06 5.43
CA ASN A 6 10.05 -3.88 5.80
C ASN A 6 9.07 -3.45 4.69
N MET A 7 9.35 -3.79 3.42
CA MET A 7 8.48 -3.40 2.29
C MET A 7 7.33 -4.38 2.08
N GLU A 8 7.57 -5.68 2.27
CA GLU A 8 6.52 -6.71 2.24
C GLU A 8 5.53 -6.49 3.39
N ASP A 9 6.04 -6.11 4.57
CA ASP A 9 5.22 -5.76 5.73
C ASP A 9 4.27 -4.57 5.44
N LEU A 10 4.77 -3.50 4.80
CA LEU A 10 3.95 -2.33 4.47
C LEU A 10 2.78 -2.66 3.53
N ILE A 11 3.02 -3.48 2.49
CA ILE A 11 1.97 -3.89 1.56
C ILE A 11 0.96 -4.83 2.23
N LYS A 12 1.44 -5.73 3.09
CA LYS A 12 0.58 -6.62 3.87
C LYS A 12 -0.34 -5.83 4.81
N LYS A 13 0.19 -4.85 5.54
CA LYS A 13 -0.61 -3.95 6.38
C LYS A 13 -1.64 -3.15 5.58
N LEU A 14 -1.24 -2.68 4.40
CA LEU A 14 -2.15 -1.99 3.49
C LEU A 14 -3.30 -2.90 3.01
N GLU A 15 -3.02 -4.17 2.75
CA GLU A 15 -4.04 -5.15 2.38
C GLU A 15 -5.01 -5.45 3.53
N ILE A 16 -4.49 -5.61 4.76
CA ILE A 16 -5.30 -5.80 5.96
C ILE A 16 -6.23 -4.60 6.16
N TYR A 17 -5.68 -3.37 6.15
CA TYR A 17 -6.47 -2.14 6.24
C TYR A 17 -7.59 -2.09 5.19
N ARG A 18 -7.27 -2.45 3.94
CA ARG A 18 -8.24 -2.49 2.83
C ARG A 18 -9.41 -3.43 3.13
N LEU A 19 -9.11 -4.63 3.65
CA LEU A 19 -10.09 -5.66 3.96
C LEU A 19 -10.95 -5.27 5.16
N GLU A 20 -10.35 -4.77 6.24
CA GLU A 20 -11.05 -4.31 7.45
C GLU A 20 -12.01 -3.15 7.15
N ASN A 21 -11.60 -2.23 6.27
CA ASN A 21 -12.42 -1.08 5.86
C ASN A 21 -13.38 -1.41 4.70
N ARG A 22 -13.41 -2.67 4.22
CA ARG A 22 -14.28 -3.14 3.13
C ARG A 22 -14.19 -2.30 1.85
N ILE A 23 -12.99 -1.80 1.52
CA ILE A 23 -12.78 -1.02 0.29
C ILE A 23 -12.18 -1.89 -0.83
N SER A 24 -12.61 -1.66 -2.06
CA SER A 24 -12.02 -2.27 -3.25
C SER A 24 -10.62 -1.72 -3.52
N GLN A 25 -9.81 -2.46 -4.30
CA GLN A 25 -8.51 -1.96 -4.76
C GLN A 25 -8.66 -0.66 -5.58
N LYS A 26 -9.79 -0.46 -6.29
CA LYS A 26 -10.09 0.78 -7.02
C LYS A 26 -10.34 1.96 -6.08
N GLN A 27 -11.12 1.74 -5.01
CA GLN A 27 -11.32 2.76 -3.98
C GLN A 27 -10.03 3.09 -3.23
N LEU A 28 -9.20 2.08 -2.93
CA LEU A 28 -7.88 2.29 -2.34
C LEU A 28 -6.97 3.13 -3.25
N ALA A 29 -6.95 2.82 -4.55
CA ALA A 29 -6.21 3.57 -5.55
C ALA A 29 -6.62 5.05 -5.59
N ASN A 30 -7.93 5.31 -5.57
CA ASN A 30 -8.47 6.68 -5.51
C ASN A 30 -8.00 7.42 -4.24
N ARG A 31 -8.04 6.75 -3.07
CA ARG A 31 -7.58 7.35 -1.80
C ARG A 31 -6.08 7.65 -1.79
N LEU A 32 -5.27 6.84 -2.47
CA LEU A 32 -3.83 7.01 -2.58
C LEU A 32 -3.40 7.86 -3.80
N SER A 33 -4.35 8.38 -4.58
CA SER A 33 -4.09 9.14 -5.81
C SER A 33 -3.18 8.40 -6.80
N VAL A 34 -3.40 7.10 -6.95
CA VAL A 34 -2.73 6.24 -7.94
C VAL A 34 -3.76 5.50 -8.79
N THR A 35 -3.30 4.85 -9.87
CA THR A 35 -4.20 4.03 -10.69
C THR A 35 -4.50 2.69 -10.01
N PHE A 36 -5.62 2.08 -10.39
CA PHE A 36 -5.96 0.71 -9.98
C PHE A 36 -4.83 -0.28 -10.33
N SER A 37 -4.24 -0.14 -11.52
CA SER A 37 -3.17 -1.04 -11.99
C SER A 37 -1.92 -0.95 -11.11
N THR A 38 -1.60 0.24 -10.57
CA THR A 38 -0.52 0.43 -9.62
C THR A 38 -0.78 -0.35 -8.33
N VAL A 39 -1.97 -0.22 -7.71
CA VAL A 39 -2.34 -0.97 -6.50
C VAL A 39 -2.34 -2.48 -6.76
N ASN A 40 -2.91 -2.92 -7.89
CA ASN A 40 -2.93 -4.33 -8.27
C ASN A 40 -1.50 -4.90 -8.41
N ARG A 41 -0.56 -4.15 -8.99
CA ARG A 41 0.84 -4.59 -9.09
C ARG A 41 1.54 -4.66 -7.74
N TRP A 42 1.18 -3.83 -6.76
CA TRP A 42 1.73 -3.91 -5.41
C TRP A 42 1.29 -5.19 -4.70
N PHE A 43 -0.02 -5.47 -4.70
CA PHE A 43 -0.55 -6.67 -4.03
C PHE A 43 -0.12 -7.98 -4.69
N ASN A 44 0.13 -7.97 -6.00
CA ASN A 44 0.69 -9.12 -6.71
C ASN A 44 2.23 -9.18 -6.69
N GLY A 45 2.90 -8.34 -5.89
CA GLY A 45 4.36 -8.33 -5.77
C GLY A 45 5.13 -7.95 -7.05
N LYS A 46 4.45 -7.40 -8.07
CA LYS A 46 5.05 -7.05 -9.37
C LYS A 46 5.86 -5.76 -9.32
N THR A 47 5.48 -4.84 -8.45
CA THR A 47 6.21 -3.57 -8.24
C THR A 47 6.12 -3.16 -6.78
N LYS A 48 7.04 -2.30 -6.32
CA LYS A 48 7.01 -1.72 -4.97
C LYS A 48 6.59 -0.25 -5.05
N PRO A 49 5.87 0.29 -4.05
CA PRO A 49 5.58 1.72 -4.00
C PRO A 49 6.86 2.53 -3.88
N ASN A 50 6.94 3.66 -4.60
CA ASN A 50 8.04 4.62 -4.52
C ASN A 50 8.02 5.39 -3.19
N LYS A 51 9.00 6.29 -2.96
CA LYS A 51 9.14 7.02 -1.70
C LYS A 51 7.89 7.81 -1.31
N ILE A 52 7.27 8.51 -2.26
CA ILE A 52 6.07 9.31 -2.05
C ILE A 52 4.88 8.40 -1.74
N GLN A 53 4.71 7.32 -2.50
CA GLN A 53 3.62 6.37 -2.28
C GLN A 53 3.73 5.69 -0.91
N ARG A 54 4.94 5.30 -0.48
CA ARG A 54 5.16 4.77 0.87
C ARG A 54 4.80 5.76 1.96
N TYR A 55 5.13 7.05 1.77
CA TYR A 55 4.73 8.09 2.71
C TYR A 55 3.21 8.17 2.84
N HIS A 56 2.47 8.19 1.72
CA HIS A 56 1.01 8.21 1.76
C HIS A 56 0.39 6.95 2.36
N ILE A 57 0.97 5.78 2.09
CA ILE A 57 0.54 4.52 2.70
C ILE A 57 0.73 4.59 4.23
N LYS A 58 1.93 4.98 4.70
CA LYS A 58 2.20 5.12 6.14
C LYS A 58 1.29 6.14 6.81
N LYS A 59 1.04 7.27 6.15
CA LYS A 59 0.09 8.29 6.63
C LYS A 59 -1.32 7.72 6.77
N MET A 60 -1.78 6.95 5.79
CA MET A 60 -3.10 6.30 5.80
C MET A 60 -3.21 5.25 6.92
N LEU A 61 -2.14 4.52 7.19
CA LEU A 61 -2.06 3.52 8.26
C LEU A 61 -1.86 4.12 9.66
N GLY A 62 -1.71 5.44 9.79
CA GLY A 62 -1.46 6.10 11.08
C GLY A 62 -0.04 5.90 11.65
N GLU A 63 0.92 5.41 10.84
CA GLU A 63 2.30 5.11 11.26
C GLU A 63 3.23 6.35 11.25
N LEU A 64 2.69 7.57 11.13
CA LEU A 64 3.45 8.82 11.13
C LEU A 64 3.28 9.64 12.43
N ASN A 65 2.78 9.00 13.49
CA ASN A 65 2.64 9.59 14.82
C ASN A 65 3.74 9.08 15.75
#